data_AF-Q6MM59-F1
#
_entry.id   AF-Q6MM59-F1
#
_cell.length_a   1.000
_cell.length_b   1.000
_cell.length_c   1.000
_cell.angle_alpha   90.00
_cell.angle_beta   90.00
_cell.angle_gamma   90.00
#
_symmetry.space_group_name_H-M   'P 1'
#
loop_
_entity.id
_entity.type
_entity.pdbx_description
1 polymer ?
#
loop_
_entity_poly.entity_id
_entity_poly.type
_entity_poly.pdbx_seq_one_letter_code
_entity_poly.pdbx_strand_id
1 'polypeptide(L)'
;MKILFLLTALVLTVVGSARAEELNWWAATAEDVEKAPCKTQSAPSITAMEATLLALPGSGASKTLNGISFKNESPRRLELFSDLHKLDISLRGRPELSFTLSCDKVLCAVKKIYGDTEGVQLLYLLKTFGFNGSHLRTNLASAWRADELNEILQALADYPLHLYPVEYNKRLIHFPRGVRYGFGQDVVANASMEVFDLWNELSAPERQQTFLHELGHTLAYRGKLDTSSEWLRLGGWQENRRTVNGILYRDYVLLDPSKAVSEYGKINPSEDFAESVVAYRFTAPRLKKLHPQKYEFLKKQVFASQEYLSQDQCSSSP
;
A
#
# COMPACT_ATOMS: atom_id res chain seq x y z
N MET A 1 39.51 57.93 -44.14
CA MET A 1 38.75 58.36 -42.95
C MET A 1 38.02 57.13 -42.41
N LYS A 2 38.55 56.48 -41.36
CA LYS A 2 37.92 55.32 -40.70
C LYS A 2 37.11 55.85 -39.53
N ILE A 3 35.79 55.64 -39.53
CA ILE A 3 34.94 55.93 -38.36
C ILE A 3 34.62 54.59 -37.69
N LEU A 4 35.12 54.47 -36.47
CA LEU A 4 34.95 53.36 -35.54
C LEU A 4 33.68 53.65 -34.73
N PHE A 5 32.61 52.87 -34.89
CA PHE A 5 31.45 52.92 -34.00
C PHE A 5 31.63 51.89 -32.88
N LEU A 6 31.75 52.40 -31.65
CA LEU A 6 31.82 51.62 -30.43
C LEU A 6 30.41 51.21 -29.96
N LEU A 7 30.32 49.98 -29.45
CA LEU A 7 29.12 49.32 -28.92
C LEU A 7 28.40 50.08 -27.79
N THR A 8 27.09 49.86 -27.72
CA THR A 8 26.42 49.56 -26.44
C THR A 8 25.30 48.56 -26.70
N ALA A 9 25.61 47.26 -26.59
CA ALA A 9 24.60 46.21 -26.58
C ALA A 9 24.06 46.11 -25.15
N LEU A 10 22.81 46.56 -24.97
CA LEU A 10 22.05 46.35 -23.74
C LEU A 10 21.70 44.87 -23.66
N VAL A 11 22.43 44.11 -22.84
CA VAL A 11 22.07 42.72 -22.50
C VAL A 11 20.92 42.79 -21.50
N LEU A 12 19.68 42.77 -22.00
CA LEU A 12 18.53 42.39 -21.20
C LEU A 12 18.66 40.89 -20.91
N THR A 13 19.14 40.56 -19.71
CA THR A 13 18.93 39.24 -19.12
C THR A 13 17.43 39.08 -18.91
N VAL A 14 16.75 38.41 -19.84
CA VAL A 14 15.43 37.86 -19.59
C VAL A 14 15.62 36.86 -18.46
N VAL A 15 15.16 37.23 -17.26
CA VAL A 15 15.04 36.33 -16.12
C VAL A 15 14.19 35.17 -16.63
N GLY A 16 14.81 33.99 -16.73
CA GLY A 16 14.13 32.79 -17.15
C GLY A 16 12.92 32.58 -16.25
N SER A 17 11.72 32.64 -16.84
CA SER A 17 10.53 32.08 -16.22
C SER A 17 10.90 30.66 -15.84
N ALA A 18 10.95 30.36 -14.53
CA ALA A 18 11.01 28.99 -14.06
C ALA A 18 9.82 28.28 -14.73
N ARG A 19 10.10 27.40 -15.70
CA ARG A 19 9.07 26.54 -16.25
C ARG A 19 8.55 25.74 -15.06
N ALA A 20 7.23 25.78 -14.84
CA ALA A 20 6.60 24.86 -13.91
C ALA A 20 7.06 23.44 -14.30
N GLU A 21 7.60 22.72 -13.33
CA GLU A 21 8.01 21.33 -13.52
C GLU A 21 6.78 20.54 -13.98
N GLU A 22 6.85 19.90 -15.14
CA GLU A 22 5.73 19.15 -15.70
C GLU A 22 5.47 17.93 -14.80
N LEU A 23 4.21 17.75 -14.38
CA LEU A 23 3.86 16.63 -13.52
C LEU A 23 3.91 15.34 -14.33
N ASN A 24 4.51 14.31 -13.74
CA ASN A 24 4.39 12.95 -14.28
C ASN A 24 2.96 12.43 -14.06
N TRP A 25 2.58 11.42 -14.85
CA TRP A 25 1.31 10.74 -14.64
C TRP A 25 1.19 10.20 -13.22
N TRP A 26 2.27 9.62 -12.71
CA TRP A 26 2.39 9.12 -11.34
C TRP A 26 3.31 9.97 -10.45
N ALA A 27 3.06 9.95 -9.14
CA ALA A 27 3.81 10.71 -8.13
C ALA A 27 5.27 10.27 -7.94
N ALA A 28 5.60 9.06 -8.38
CA ALA A 28 6.95 8.52 -8.44
C ALA A 28 7.12 7.74 -9.76
N THR A 29 8.34 7.75 -10.29
CA THR A 29 8.76 6.88 -11.38
C THR A 29 9.41 5.61 -10.82
N ALA A 30 9.60 4.58 -11.65
CA ALA A 30 10.34 3.38 -11.24
C ALA A 30 11.75 3.73 -10.71
N GLU A 31 12.43 4.70 -11.34
CA GLU A 31 13.74 5.19 -10.90
C GLU A 31 13.68 5.89 -9.54
N ASP A 32 12.66 6.70 -9.30
CA ASP A 32 12.42 7.33 -7.99
C ASP A 32 12.27 6.26 -6.89
N VAL A 33 11.49 5.21 -7.17
CA VAL A 33 11.24 4.10 -6.24
C VAL A 33 12.51 3.27 -6.00
N GLU A 34 13.36 3.08 -6.99
CA GLU A 34 14.64 2.37 -6.83
C GLU A 34 15.65 3.15 -6.00
N LYS A 35 15.72 4.48 -6.21
CA LYS A 35 16.71 5.36 -5.55
C LYS A 35 16.26 5.89 -4.20
N ALA A 36 15.00 5.67 -3.81
CA ALA A 36 14.45 6.19 -2.58
C ALA A 36 15.25 5.73 -1.35
N PRO A 37 15.56 6.63 -0.40
CA PRO A 37 16.22 6.24 0.85
C PRO A 37 15.32 5.29 1.65
N CYS A 38 15.92 4.59 2.61
CA CYS A 38 15.20 3.70 3.53
C CYS A 38 14.49 2.51 2.87
N LYS A 39 14.77 2.23 1.60
CA LYS A 39 14.16 1.11 0.89
C LYS A 39 14.70 -0.21 1.41
N THR A 40 13.76 -1.07 1.77
CA THR A 40 14.00 -2.46 2.12
C THR A 40 14.51 -3.17 0.88
N GLN A 41 15.69 -3.78 0.96
CA GLN A 41 16.32 -4.41 -0.21
C GLN A 41 15.65 -5.73 -0.60
N SER A 42 15.07 -6.43 0.36
CA SER A 42 14.39 -7.70 0.14
C SER A 42 13.37 -7.99 1.24
N ALA A 43 12.37 -8.80 0.91
CA ALA A 43 11.47 -9.35 1.92
C ALA A 43 12.26 -10.13 3.00
N PRO A 44 11.75 -10.21 4.24
CA PRO A 44 12.30 -11.08 5.26
C PRO A 44 12.45 -12.52 4.74
N SER A 45 13.56 -13.18 5.07
CA SER A 45 13.74 -14.58 4.67
C SER A 45 12.69 -15.48 5.34
N ILE A 46 12.40 -16.63 4.73
CA ILE A 46 11.48 -17.63 5.31
C ILE A 46 11.89 -18.01 6.72
N THR A 47 13.19 -18.25 6.96
CA THR A 47 13.71 -18.55 8.30
C THR A 47 13.43 -17.42 9.31
N ALA A 48 13.58 -16.16 8.90
CA ALA A 48 13.27 -15.02 9.76
C ALA A 48 11.76 -14.89 10.05
N MET A 49 10.91 -15.15 9.05
CA MET A 49 9.46 -15.17 9.21
C MET A 49 9.02 -16.30 10.14
N GLU A 50 9.56 -17.50 9.97
CA GLU A 50 9.29 -18.64 10.87
C GLU A 50 9.76 -18.37 12.29
N ALA A 51 10.97 -17.85 12.49
CA ALA A 51 11.47 -17.48 13.80
C ALA A 51 10.54 -16.46 14.49
N THR A 52 10.06 -15.47 13.75
CA THR A 52 9.08 -14.48 14.23
C THR A 52 7.77 -15.15 14.67
N LEU A 53 7.26 -16.11 13.88
CA LEU A 53 6.02 -16.82 14.18
C LEU A 53 6.19 -17.79 15.36
N LEU A 54 7.35 -18.44 15.47
CA LEU A 54 7.68 -19.35 16.57
C LEU A 54 7.86 -18.62 17.91
N ALA A 55 8.38 -17.38 17.87
CA ALA A 55 8.57 -16.54 19.04
C ALA A 55 7.28 -15.93 19.62
N LEU A 56 6.12 -16.16 18.98
CA LEU A 56 4.83 -15.65 19.49
C LEU A 56 4.54 -16.19 20.91
N PRO A 57 4.23 -15.31 21.87
CA PRO A 57 4.13 -15.68 23.28
C PRO A 57 2.86 -16.48 23.59
N GLY A 58 2.79 -16.95 24.84
CA GLY A 58 1.63 -17.63 25.41
C GLY A 58 1.93 -19.06 25.84
N SER A 59 1.29 -19.49 26.93
CA SER A 59 1.31 -20.89 27.35
C SER A 59 0.66 -21.76 26.29
N GLY A 60 1.26 -22.91 25.99
CA GLY A 60 0.76 -23.79 24.95
C GLY A 60 -0.68 -24.27 25.24
N ALA A 61 -1.52 -24.18 24.23
CA ALA A 61 -2.92 -24.60 24.26
C ALA A 61 -3.16 -25.72 23.24
N SER A 62 -4.19 -26.53 23.47
CA SER A 62 -4.66 -27.54 22.51
C SER A 62 -6.06 -27.17 22.05
N LYS A 63 -6.27 -27.15 20.74
CA LYS A 63 -7.55 -26.72 20.13
C LYS A 63 -7.74 -27.41 18.79
N THR A 64 -8.97 -27.81 18.48
CA THR A 64 -9.33 -28.26 17.14
C THR A 64 -9.88 -27.07 16.34
N LEU A 65 -9.31 -26.81 15.17
CA LEU A 65 -9.76 -25.76 14.24
C LEU A 65 -9.81 -26.35 12.82
N ASN A 66 -10.90 -26.13 12.11
CA ASN A 66 -11.06 -26.56 10.71
C ASN A 66 -10.70 -28.03 10.47
N GLY A 67 -11.08 -28.92 11.40
CA GLY A 67 -10.79 -30.37 11.33
C GLY A 67 -9.39 -30.80 11.80
N ILE A 68 -8.51 -29.87 12.17
CA ILE A 68 -7.13 -30.16 12.62
C ILE A 68 -7.04 -30.00 14.13
N SER A 69 -6.50 -31.00 14.82
CA SER A 69 -6.30 -30.98 16.28
C SER A 69 -4.88 -30.52 16.62
N PHE A 70 -4.73 -29.25 16.98
CA PHE A 70 -3.47 -28.67 17.42
C PHE A 70 -3.17 -28.99 18.87
N LYS A 71 -1.90 -29.27 19.19
CA LYS A 71 -1.44 -29.65 20.52
C LYS A 71 -0.32 -28.75 21.00
N ASN A 72 -0.39 -28.28 22.24
CA ASN A 72 0.65 -27.46 22.88
C ASN A 72 1.15 -26.32 21.95
N GLU A 73 0.21 -25.59 21.38
CA GLU A 73 0.43 -24.54 20.38
C GLU A 73 0.21 -23.15 20.97
N SER A 74 0.94 -22.14 20.50
CA SER A 74 0.73 -20.76 20.97
C SER A 74 -0.72 -20.33 20.69
N PRO A 75 -1.44 -19.79 21.69
CA PRO A 75 -2.78 -19.25 21.50
C PRO A 75 -2.85 -18.22 20.37
N ARG A 76 -1.80 -17.40 20.23
CA ARG A 76 -1.72 -16.41 19.16
C ARG A 76 -1.56 -17.04 17.78
N ARG A 77 -0.82 -18.15 17.66
CA ARG A 77 -0.75 -18.91 16.38
C ARG A 77 -2.08 -19.58 16.03
N LEU A 78 -2.80 -20.09 17.03
CA LEU A 78 -4.15 -20.65 16.82
C LEU A 78 -5.13 -19.58 16.33
N GLU A 79 -5.06 -18.37 16.89
CA GLU A 79 -5.86 -17.23 16.44
C GLU A 79 -5.54 -16.85 14.99
N LEU A 80 -4.26 -16.68 14.65
CA LEU A 80 -3.83 -16.38 13.28
C LEU A 80 -4.29 -17.46 12.29
N PHE A 81 -4.20 -18.74 12.65
CA PHE A 81 -4.71 -19.83 11.82
C PHE A 81 -6.22 -19.71 11.62
N SER A 82 -6.98 -19.42 12.68
CA SER A 82 -8.43 -19.21 12.59
C SER A 82 -8.77 -18.02 11.69
N ASP A 83 -8.06 -16.90 11.84
CA ASP A 83 -8.29 -15.69 11.07
C ASP A 83 -7.95 -15.87 9.58
N LEU A 84 -6.87 -16.62 9.28
CA LEU A 84 -6.47 -16.97 7.92
C LEU A 84 -7.57 -17.74 7.16
N HIS A 85 -8.48 -18.42 7.86
CA HIS A 85 -9.56 -19.22 7.27
C HIS A 85 -10.96 -18.64 7.50
N LYS A 86 -11.08 -17.44 8.09
CA LYS A 86 -12.37 -16.81 8.36
C LYS A 86 -13.05 -16.37 7.07
N LEU A 87 -14.08 -17.06 6.62
CA LEU A 87 -14.78 -16.76 5.36
C LEU A 87 -15.25 -15.30 5.29
N ASP A 88 -15.16 -14.72 4.09
CA ASP A 88 -15.69 -13.39 3.81
C ASP A 88 -17.22 -13.41 3.62
N ILE A 89 -17.81 -12.22 3.41
CA ILE A 89 -19.24 -12.10 3.17
C ILE A 89 -19.69 -12.72 1.84
N SER A 90 -18.78 -12.83 0.84
CA SER A 90 -19.08 -13.46 -0.45
C SER A 90 -19.38 -14.96 -0.30
N LEU A 91 -18.83 -15.58 0.75
CA LEU A 91 -19.04 -16.98 1.08
C LEU A 91 -20.02 -17.19 2.25
N ARG A 92 -20.83 -16.18 2.59
CA ARG A 92 -21.82 -16.30 3.67
C ARG A 92 -22.78 -17.47 3.41
N GLY A 93 -22.88 -18.38 4.39
CA GLY A 93 -23.73 -19.57 4.33
C GLY A 93 -23.05 -20.81 3.73
N ARG A 94 -21.78 -20.71 3.31
CA ARG A 94 -20.97 -21.89 2.97
C ARG A 94 -20.59 -22.65 4.25
N PRO A 95 -20.41 -23.99 4.17
CA PRO A 95 -19.82 -24.76 5.25
C PRO A 95 -18.45 -24.20 5.65
N GLU A 96 -18.10 -24.33 6.93
CA GLU A 96 -16.75 -24.00 7.39
C GLU A 96 -15.72 -24.86 6.65
N LEU A 97 -14.54 -24.28 6.41
CA LEU A 97 -13.42 -25.01 5.83
C LEU A 97 -13.03 -26.16 6.76
N SER A 98 -12.81 -27.35 6.20
CA SER A 98 -12.33 -28.52 6.93
C SER A 98 -11.17 -29.15 6.16
N PHE A 99 -10.13 -29.52 6.89
CA PHE A 99 -8.92 -30.09 6.35
C PHE A 99 -8.63 -31.44 7.00
N THR A 100 -8.14 -32.40 6.23
CA THR A 100 -7.69 -33.70 6.73
C THR A 100 -6.18 -33.79 6.54
N LEU A 101 -5.42 -33.44 7.59
CA LEU A 101 -3.96 -33.32 7.54
C LEU A 101 -3.32 -33.93 8.80
N SER A 102 -2.19 -34.60 8.63
CA SER A 102 -1.36 -35.12 9.72
C SER A 102 -0.44 -34.02 10.27
N CYS A 103 -1.01 -32.97 10.86
CA CYS A 103 -0.30 -31.89 11.52
C CYS A 103 -0.93 -31.60 12.89
N ASP A 104 -0.10 -31.33 13.91
CA ASP A 104 -0.55 -30.88 15.23
C ASP A 104 0.01 -29.50 15.62
N LYS A 105 0.72 -28.85 14.69
CA LYS A 105 1.23 -27.47 14.77
C LYS A 105 0.72 -26.61 13.62
N VAL A 106 0.47 -25.34 13.90
CA VAL A 106 -0.05 -24.36 12.93
C VAL A 106 0.90 -24.20 11.75
N LEU A 107 2.21 -24.10 11.98
CA LEU A 107 3.19 -23.98 10.89
C LEU A 107 3.22 -25.21 9.97
N CYS A 108 3.08 -26.42 10.51
CA CYS A 108 2.92 -27.63 9.70
C CYS A 108 1.66 -27.53 8.83
N ALA A 109 0.53 -27.15 9.44
CA ALA A 109 -0.76 -27.09 8.75
C ALA A 109 -0.75 -26.06 7.61
N VAL A 110 -0.31 -24.82 7.85
CA VAL A 110 -0.31 -23.78 6.80
C VAL A 110 0.63 -24.14 5.64
N LYS A 111 1.77 -24.78 5.93
CA LYS A 111 2.68 -25.28 4.88
C LYS A 111 2.03 -26.35 4.00
N LYS A 112 1.25 -27.25 4.60
CA LYS A 112 0.49 -28.27 3.85
C LYS A 112 -0.71 -27.72 3.10
N ILE A 113 -1.34 -26.66 3.59
CA ILE A 113 -2.53 -26.05 2.96
C ILE A 113 -2.13 -25.14 1.79
N TYR A 114 -1.13 -24.28 1.98
CA TYR A 114 -0.80 -23.21 1.04
C TYR A 114 0.51 -23.42 0.28
N GLY A 115 1.39 -24.31 0.75
CA GLY A 115 2.76 -24.46 0.26
C GLY A 115 3.80 -24.16 1.33
N ASP A 116 4.97 -24.80 1.25
CA ASP A 116 6.02 -24.71 2.29
C ASP A 116 6.52 -23.27 2.52
N THR A 117 6.46 -22.43 1.48
CA THR A 117 6.92 -21.05 1.50
C THR A 117 5.75 -20.09 1.72
N GLU A 118 4.73 -20.21 0.87
CA GLU A 118 3.55 -19.34 0.83
C GLU A 118 2.75 -19.41 2.13
N GLY A 119 2.62 -20.59 2.74
CA GLY A 119 1.93 -20.75 4.02
C GLY A 119 2.58 -19.97 5.15
N VAL A 120 3.91 -19.88 5.17
CA VAL A 120 4.66 -19.08 6.14
C VAL A 120 4.49 -17.60 5.85
N GLN A 121 4.65 -17.20 4.59
CA GLN A 121 4.49 -15.80 4.16
C GLN A 121 3.10 -15.27 4.46
N LEU A 122 2.03 -16.02 4.17
CA LEU A 122 0.65 -15.62 4.43
C LEU A 122 0.37 -15.44 5.93
N LEU A 123 0.89 -16.36 6.77
CA LEU A 123 0.73 -16.25 8.22
C LEU A 123 1.53 -15.07 8.79
N TYR A 124 2.75 -14.85 8.28
CA TYR A 124 3.57 -13.70 8.64
C TYR A 124 2.94 -12.38 8.20
N LEU A 125 2.40 -12.32 6.98
CA LEU A 125 1.69 -11.17 6.41
C LEU A 125 0.53 -10.75 7.31
N LEU A 126 -0.30 -11.72 7.72
CA LEU A 126 -1.43 -11.49 8.62
C LEU A 126 -0.95 -11.04 10.01
N LYS A 127 0.06 -11.70 10.56
CA LYS A 127 0.61 -11.39 11.88
C LYS A 127 1.22 -9.99 11.95
N THR A 128 2.01 -9.62 10.94
CA THR A 128 2.86 -8.43 10.98
C THR A 128 2.13 -7.21 10.43
N PHE A 129 1.41 -7.38 9.32
CA PHE A 129 0.82 -6.27 8.59
C PHE A 129 -0.71 -6.23 8.70
N GLY A 130 -1.35 -7.31 9.15
CA GLY A 130 -2.81 -7.41 9.28
C GLY A 130 -3.53 -7.79 7.99
N PHE A 131 -2.80 -8.00 6.89
CA PHE A 131 -3.38 -8.42 5.61
C PHE A 131 -3.54 -9.93 5.53
N ASN A 132 -4.70 -10.36 5.04
CA ASN A 132 -5.02 -11.75 4.87
C ASN A 132 -5.13 -12.08 3.39
N GLY A 133 -4.06 -12.71 2.88
CA GLY A 133 -3.94 -13.16 1.50
C GLY A 133 -4.52 -14.55 1.23
N SER A 134 -5.27 -15.16 2.16
CA SER A 134 -5.77 -16.51 1.93
C SER A 134 -6.84 -16.54 0.84
N HIS A 135 -6.52 -17.24 -0.25
CA HIS A 135 -7.43 -17.47 -1.36
C HIS A 135 -8.61 -18.40 -1.01
N LEU A 136 -8.56 -19.08 0.15
CA LEU A 136 -9.64 -19.97 0.59
C LEU A 136 -10.82 -19.21 1.24
N ARG A 137 -10.64 -17.91 1.51
CA ARG A 137 -11.65 -17.08 2.20
C ARG A 137 -12.72 -16.50 1.27
N THR A 138 -12.51 -16.58 -0.04
CA THR A 138 -13.38 -15.99 -1.07
C THR A 138 -13.30 -16.81 -2.36
N ASN A 139 -14.36 -16.82 -3.16
CA ASN A 139 -14.33 -17.44 -4.50
C ASN A 139 -13.72 -16.53 -5.58
N LEU A 140 -13.38 -15.30 -5.22
CA LEU A 140 -12.79 -14.31 -6.13
C LEU A 140 -11.26 -14.39 -6.19
N ALA A 141 -10.63 -15.23 -5.36
CA ALA A 141 -9.18 -15.26 -5.21
C ALA A 141 -8.56 -16.51 -5.83
N SER A 142 -7.34 -16.35 -6.33
CA SER A 142 -6.41 -17.44 -6.64
C SER A 142 -5.22 -17.44 -5.68
N ALA A 143 -4.50 -18.56 -5.64
CA ALA A 143 -3.31 -18.67 -4.82
C ALA A 143 -2.22 -17.69 -5.30
N TRP A 144 -1.60 -17.03 -4.32
CA TRP A 144 -0.37 -16.27 -4.52
C TRP A 144 0.80 -17.21 -4.80
N ARG A 145 1.77 -16.75 -5.58
CA ARG A 145 3.10 -17.36 -5.65
C ARG A 145 4.03 -16.72 -4.62
N ALA A 146 5.06 -17.46 -4.20
CA ALA A 146 6.03 -16.97 -3.23
C ALA A 146 6.76 -15.68 -3.64
N ASP A 147 7.08 -15.50 -4.93
CA ASP A 147 7.72 -14.30 -5.46
C ASP A 147 6.80 -13.07 -5.36
N GLU A 148 5.51 -13.24 -5.63
CA GLU A 148 4.52 -12.17 -5.49
C GLU A 148 4.36 -11.73 -4.03
N LEU A 149 4.32 -12.70 -3.11
CA LEU A 149 4.26 -12.40 -1.68
C LEU A 149 5.52 -11.70 -1.19
N ASN A 150 6.70 -12.01 -1.74
CA ASN A 150 7.93 -11.29 -1.39
C ASN A 150 7.84 -9.82 -1.80
N GLU A 151 7.34 -9.52 -3.00
CA GLU A 151 7.21 -8.14 -3.48
C GLU A 151 6.22 -7.33 -2.62
N ILE A 152 5.11 -7.95 -2.20
CA ILE A 152 4.15 -7.36 -1.27
C ILE A 152 4.78 -7.11 0.11
N LEU A 153 5.48 -8.12 0.65
CA LEU A 153 6.15 -8.01 1.95
C LEU A 153 7.22 -6.91 1.93
N GLN A 154 7.95 -6.77 0.83
CA GLN A 154 8.93 -5.70 0.64
C GLN A 154 8.24 -4.33 0.57
N ALA A 155 7.18 -4.17 -0.24
CA ALA A 155 6.44 -2.93 -0.34
C ALA A 155 5.84 -2.49 1.02
N LEU A 156 5.31 -3.44 1.78
CA LEU A 156 4.76 -3.19 3.12
C LEU A 156 5.84 -2.80 4.14
N ALA A 157 7.03 -3.40 4.06
CA ALA A 157 8.15 -3.10 4.93
C ALA A 157 8.74 -1.70 4.72
N ASP A 158 8.49 -1.08 3.55
CA ASP A 158 8.88 0.30 3.27
C ASP A 158 8.01 1.34 4.00
N TYR A 159 6.87 0.93 4.54
CA TYR A 159 6.04 1.75 5.43
C TYR A 159 6.41 1.50 6.91
N PRO A 160 6.33 2.50 7.82
CA PRO A 160 6.80 2.34 9.20
C PRO A 160 6.14 1.14 9.92
N LEU A 161 6.95 0.15 10.32
CA LEU A 161 6.46 -1.11 10.86
C LEU A 161 5.58 -0.96 12.11
N HIS A 162 5.87 0.04 12.95
CA HIS A 162 5.14 0.32 14.18
C HIS A 162 3.70 0.82 13.95
N LEU A 163 3.36 1.18 12.71
CA LEU A 163 2.01 1.62 12.33
C LEU A 163 1.12 0.46 11.89
N TYR A 164 1.67 -0.75 11.76
CA TYR A 164 0.89 -1.93 11.47
C TYR A 164 0.32 -2.60 12.74
N PRO A 165 -0.83 -3.28 12.62
CA PRO A 165 -1.68 -3.37 11.43
C PRO A 165 -2.54 -2.12 11.22
N VAL A 166 -2.55 -1.57 9.99
CA VAL A 166 -3.43 -0.46 9.62
C VAL A 166 -4.90 -0.85 9.75
N GLU A 167 -5.23 -2.10 9.44
CA GLU A 167 -6.51 -2.74 9.71
C GLU A 167 -6.26 -4.24 9.87
N TYR A 168 -6.76 -4.84 10.96
CA TYR A 168 -6.49 -6.25 11.24
C TYR A 168 -7.42 -7.17 10.45
N ASN A 169 -6.85 -8.27 9.93
CA ASN A 169 -7.52 -9.25 9.09
C ASN A 169 -8.19 -8.63 7.84
N LYS A 170 -7.57 -7.56 7.31
CA LYS A 170 -8.01 -6.91 6.08
C LYS A 170 -7.78 -7.86 4.91
N ARG A 171 -8.75 -7.96 4.01
CA ARG A 171 -8.61 -8.78 2.80
C ARG A 171 -7.47 -8.27 1.93
N LEU A 172 -6.74 -9.21 1.32
CA LEU A 172 -5.82 -8.96 0.23
C LEU A 172 -6.06 -10.04 -0.82
N ILE A 173 -6.63 -9.66 -1.95
CA ILE A 173 -7.13 -10.62 -2.95
C ILE A 173 -6.21 -10.61 -4.16
N HIS A 174 -5.72 -11.78 -4.55
CA HIS A 174 -5.16 -11.98 -5.88
C HIS A 174 -6.25 -12.54 -6.80
N PHE A 175 -6.67 -11.80 -7.81
CA PHE A 175 -7.70 -12.30 -8.74
C PHE A 175 -7.22 -13.52 -9.53
N PRO A 176 -8.11 -14.32 -10.14
CA PRO A 176 -7.69 -15.46 -10.94
C PRO A 176 -6.79 -15.01 -12.10
N ARG A 177 -5.80 -15.86 -12.43
CA ARG A 177 -4.86 -15.61 -13.52
C ARG A 177 -5.58 -15.33 -14.83
N GLY A 178 -5.10 -14.36 -15.60
CA GLY A 178 -5.70 -13.89 -16.85
C GLY A 178 -6.95 -13.02 -16.70
N VAL A 179 -7.46 -12.79 -15.48
CA VAL A 179 -8.61 -11.90 -15.27
C VAL A 179 -8.16 -10.44 -15.23
N ARG A 180 -8.82 -9.61 -16.05
CA ARG A 180 -8.71 -8.16 -16.04
C ARG A 180 -9.91 -7.52 -15.35
N TYR A 181 -9.73 -6.34 -14.79
CA TYR A 181 -10.84 -5.54 -14.29
C TYR A 181 -11.78 -5.11 -15.43
N GLY A 182 -13.08 -4.99 -15.14
CA GLY A 182 -14.16 -4.52 -16.02
C GLY A 182 -13.89 -4.48 -17.53
N PHE A 183 -14.42 -5.44 -18.30
CA PHE A 183 -14.35 -5.49 -19.77
C PHE A 183 -12.97 -5.22 -20.40
N GLY A 184 -11.86 -5.49 -19.68
CA GLY A 184 -10.51 -5.39 -20.21
C GLY A 184 -9.78 -4.09 -19.93
N GLN A 185 -10.21 -3.29 -18.95
CA GLN A 185 -9.43 -2.13 -18.50
C GLN A 185 -8.07 -2.56 -17.91
N ASP A 186 -7.04 -1.75 -18.14
CA ASP A 186 -5.67 -1.96 -17.66
C ASP A 186 -5.52 -1.54 -16.18
N VAL A 187 -6.43 -2.02 -15.33
CA VAL A 187 -6.37 -1.81 -13.87
C VAL A 187 -5.58 -2.96 -13.25
N VAL A 188 -4.54 -2.61 -12.52
CA VAL A 188 -3.60 -3.56 -11.90
C VAL A 188 -3.94 -3.84 -10.43
N ALA A 189 -4.54 -2.87 -9.73
CA ALA A 189 -5.02 -3.01 -8.37
C ALA A 189 -6.15 -2.01 -8.07
N ASN A 190 -6.77 -2.09 -6.90
CA ASN A 190 -7.75 -1.10 -6.45
C ASN A 190 -7.75 -0.88 -4.93
N ALA A 191 -8.47 0.18 -4.50
CA ALA A 191 -8.53 0.65 -3.12
C ALA A 191 -9.07 -0.39 -2.11
N SER A 192 -9.64 -1.48 -2.59
CA SER A 192 -10.09 -2.62 -1.80
C SER A 192 -9.01 -3.66 -1.52
N MET A 193 -7.76 -3.39 -1.93
CA MET A 193 -6.62 -4.30 -1.87
C MET A 193 -6.86 -5.57 -2.68
N GLU A 194 -7.41 -5.38 -3.88
CA GLU A 194 -7.56 -6.42 -4.89
C GLU A 194 -6.50 -6.20 -5.96
N VAL A 195 -5.74 -7.24 -6.29
CA VAL A 195 -4.64 -7.24 -7.25
C VAL A 195 -5.03 -8.11 -8.44
N PHE A 196 -4.94 -7.55 -9.64
CA PHE A 196 -5.25 -8.21 -10.90
C PHE A 196 -3.99 -8.76 -11.56
N ASP A 197 -4.14 -9.71 -12.48
CA ASP A 197 -2.98 -10.45 -13.01
C ASP A 197 -2.01 -9.54 -13.80
N LEU A 198 -2.50 -8.43 -14.36
CA LEU A 198 -1.69 -7.40 -15.01
C LEU A 198 -0.63 -6.79 -14.09
N TRP A 199 -0.84 -6.82 -12.77
CA TRP A 199 0.18 -6.40 -11.81
C TRP A 199 1.48 -7.19 -11.97
N ASN A 200 1.41 -8.46 -12.40
CA ASN A 200 2.60 -9.29 -12.62
C ASN A 200 3.39 -8.90 -13.88
N GLU A 201 2.81 -8.09 -14.77
CA GLU A 201 3.50 -7.56 -15.96
C GLU A 201 4.32 -6.30 -15.63
N LEU A 202 4.09 -5.70 -14.46
CA LEU A 202 4.82 -4.52 -13.99
C LEU A 202 6.22 -4.87 -13.45
N SER A 203 7.14 -3.93 -13.58
CA SER A 203 8.44 -4.01 -12.92
C SER A 203 8.28 -4.02 -11.38
N ALA A 204 9.27 -4.54 -10.66
CA ALA A 204 9.22 -4.56 -9.18
C ALA A 204 9.00 -3.17 -8.54
N PRO A 205 9.66 -2.08 -9.01
CA PRO A 205 9.38 -0.74 -8.49
C PRO A 205 7.94 -0.27 -8.73
N GLU A 206 7.38 -0.52 -9.92
CA GLU A 206 5.99 -0.17 -10.24
C GLU A 206 4.99 -0.96 -9.38
N ARG A 207 5.28 -2.24 -9.12
CA ARG A 207 4.48 -3.07 -8.21
C ARG A 207 4.49 -2.52 -6.77
N GLN A 208 5.64 -2.10 -6.28
CA GLN A 208 5.78 -1.51 -4.94
C GLN A 208 5.04 -0.19 -4.81
N GLN A 209 5.17 0.69 -5.80
CA GLN A 209 4.42 1.94 -5.85
C GLN A 209 2.92 1.72 -5.92
N THR A 210 2.47 0.81 -6.79
CA THR A 210 1.05 0.44 -6.90
C THR A 210 0.51 -0.02 -5.55
N PHE A 211 1.24 -0.90 -4.87
CA PHE A 211 0.79 -1.41 -3.57
C PHE A 211 0.74 -0.31 -2.50
N LEU A 212 1.71 0.60 -2.48
CA LEU A 212 1.71 1.73 -1.54
C LEU A 212 0.58 2.73 -1.85
N HIS A 213 0.24 2.93 -3.13
CA HIS A 213 -0.91 3.72 -3.55
C HIS A 213 -2.21 3.14 -2.94
N GLU A 214 -2.45 1.84 -3.08
CA GLU A 214 -3.65 1.20 -2.49
C GLU A 214 -3.65 1.19 -0.96
N LEU A 215 -2.46 1.07 -0.35
CA LEU A 215 -2.31 1.27 1.08
C LEU A 215 -2.69 2.71 1.49
N GLY A 216 -2.41 3.71 0.65
CA GLY A 216 -2.83 5.10 0.82
C GLY A 216 -4.35 5.23 0.99
N HIS A 217 -5.15 4.59 0.14
CA HIS A 217 -6.61 4.55 0.31
C HIS A 217 -7.02 3.86 1.61
N THR A 218 -6.35 2.76 1.96
CA THR A 218 -6.61 2.02 3.21
C THR A 218 -6.36 2.89 4.44
N LEU A 219 -5.26 3.65 4.43
CA LEU A 219 -4.88 4.59 5.49
C LEU A 219 -5.89 5.74 5.60
N ALA A 220 -6.35 6.27 4.47
CA ALA A 220 -7.33 7.35 4.43
C ALA A 220 -8.67 6.93 5.03
N TYR A 221 -9.13 5.71 4.75
CA TYR A 221 -10.47 5.24 5.12
C TYR A 221 -10.79 5.35 6.62
N ARG A 222 -9.86 4.98 7.51
CA ARG A 222 -10.09 4.98 8.97
C ARG A 222 -10.34 6.38 9.53
N GLY A 223 -9.68 7.40 8.98
CA GLY A 223 -9.79 8.79 9.43
C GLY A 223 -10.58 9.70 8.50
N LYS A 224 -11.03 9.19 7.34
CA LYS A 224 -11.52 9.99 6.21
C LYS A 224 -10.54 11.10 5.84
N LEU A 225 -9.24 10.79 5.84
CA LEU A 225 -8.18 11.79 5.70
C LEU A 225 -8.24 12.46 4.31
N ASP A 226 -8.49 11.68 3.27
CA ASP A 226 -8.63 12.08 1.87
C ASP A 226 -9.86 12.96 1.58
N THR A 227 -10.81 13.03 2.50
CA THR A 227 -12.00 13.89 2.40
C THR A 227 -12.11 14.86 3.58
N SER A 228 -11.05 14.96 4.39
CA SER A 228 -10.97 15.91 5.48
C SER A 228 -10.92 17.35 4.95
N SER A 229 -11.51 18.29 5.69
CA SER A 229 -11.49 19.71 5.31
C SER A 229 -10.06 20.26 5.12
N GLU A 230 -9.13 19.79 5.95
CA GLU A 230 -7.71 20.12 5.83
C GLU A 230 -7.13 19.59 4.52
N TRP A 231 -7.32 18.30 4.20
CA TRP A 231 -6.83 17.72 2.96
C TRP A 231 -7.40 18.42 1.72
N LEU A 232 -8.71 18.65 1.69
CA LEU A 232 -9.35 19.33 0.56
C LEU A 232 -8.75 20.73 0.33
N ARG A 233 -8.52 21.51 1.41
CA ARG A 233 -7.86 22.82 1.33
C ARG A 233 -6.41 22.71 0.81
N LEU A 234 -5.66 21.71 1.28
CA LEU A 234 -4.27 21.46 0.89
C LEU A 234 -4.14 20.98 -0.56
N GLY A 235 -5.07 20.17 -1.04
CA GLY A 235 -5.12 19.66 -2.42
C GLY A 235 -5.81 20.60 -3.41
N GLY A 236 -6.42 21.70 -2.95
CA GLY A 236 -7.13 22.62 -3.84
C GLY A 236 -8.49 22.10 -4.30
N TRP A 237 -9.09 21.20 -3.53
CA TRP A 237 -10.38 20.59 -3.80
C TRP A 237 -11.53 21.33 -3.13
N GLN A 238 -12.64 21.44 -3.83
CA GLN A 238 -13.92 21.87 -3.29
C GLN A 238 -14.91 20.72 -3.28
N GLU A 239 -15.50 20.43 -2.12
CA GLU A 239 -16.64 19.52 -2.01
C GLU A 239 -17.93 20.26 -2.34
N ASN A 240 -18.65 19.77 -3.33
CA ASN A 240 -20.02 20.16 -3.65
C ASN A 240 -20.98 19.12 -3.10
N ARG A 241 -21.99 19.58 -2.35
CA ARG A 241 -23.00 18.71 -1.76
C ARG A 241 -24.34 18.98 -2.43
N ARG A 242 -24.99 17.93 -2.91
CA ARG A 242 -26.36 17.98 -3.43
C ARG A 242 -27.19 16.85 -2.85
N THR A 243 -28.45 17.14 -2.52
CA THR A 243 -29.39 16.12 -2.06
C THR A 243 -30.41 15.87 -3.16
N VAL A 244 -30.48 14.63 -3.66
CA VAL A 244 -31.48 14.22 -4.66
C VAL A 244 -32.31 13.08 -4.07
N ASN A 245 -33.63 13.25 -4.00
CA ASN A 245 -34.56 12.29 -3.39
C ASN A 245 -34.15 11.84 -1.96
N GLY A 246 -33.63 12.77 -1.15
CA GLY A 246 -33.18 12.49 0.22
C GLY A 246 -31.80 11.82 0.31
N ILE A 247 -31.15 11.50 -0.81
CA ILE A 247 -29.80 10.93 -0.86
C ILE A 247 -28.78 12.06 -1.02
N LEU A 248 -27.81 12.12 -0.11
CA LEU A 248 -26.70 13.07 -0.19
C LEU A 248 -25.64 12.55 -1.18
N TYR A 249 -25.40 13.33 -2.22
CA TYR A 249 -24.29 13.14 -3.16
C TYR A 249 -23.20 14.15 -2.85
N ARG A 250 -21.95 13.68 -2.95
CA ARG A 250 -20.73 14.49 -2.79
C ARG A 250 -19.98 14.43 -4.11
N ASP A 251 -19.78 15.59 -4.70
CA ASP A 251 -18.97 15.75 -5.89
C ASP A 251 -17.74 16.61 -5.52
N TYR A 252 -16.60 16.38 -6.16
CA TYR A 252 -15.36 17.11 -5.88
C TYR A 252 -14.85 17.80 -7.14
N VAL A 253 -14.46 19.07 -7.01
CA VAL A 253 -13.90 19.86 -8.11
C VAL A 253 -12.52 20.36 -7.71
N LEU A 254 -11.54 20.16 -8.58
CA LEU A 254 -10.19 20.68 -8.42
C LEU A 254 -10.14 22.14 -8.85
N LEU A 255 -10.02 23.05 -7.90
CA LEU A 255 -9.94 24.50 -8.15
C LEU A 255 -8.52 24.95 -8.48
N ASP A 256 -7.52 24.24 -7.98
CA ASP A 256 -6.10 24.59 -8.16
C ASP A 256 -5.30 23.34 -8.55
N PRO A 257 -5.18 23.05 -9.86
CA PRO A 257 -4.44 21.90 -10.36
C PRO A 257 -2.96 21.90 -9.99
N SER A 258 -2.39 23.07 -9.63
CA SER A 258 -0.98 23.17 -9.23
C SER A 258 -0.70 22.55 -7.86
N LYS A 259 -1.73 22.16 -7.11
CA LYS A 259 -1.60 21.49 -5.80
C LYS A 259 -1.59 19.97 -5.88
N ALA A 260 -1.93 19.38 -7.03
CA ALA A 260 -1.83 17.94 -7.24
C ALA A 260 -0.35 17.52 -7.36
N VAL A 261 -0.02 16.33 -6.86
CA VAL A 261 1.36 15.80 -6.86
C VAL A 261 1.68 14.96 -8.10
N SER A 262 0.66 14.64 -8.91
CA SER A 262 0.73 13.90 -10.17
C SER A 262 -0.48 14.23 -11.05
N GLU A 263 -0.45 13.88 -12.34
CA GLU A 263 -1.64 14.02 -13.20
C GLU A 263 -2.77 13.09 -12.76
N TYR A 264 -2.44 11.87 -12.33
CA TYR A 264 -3.43 10.92 -11.82
C TYR A 264 -4.13 11.44 -10.54
N GLY A 265 -3.36 12.11 -9.67
CA GLY A 265 -3.91 12.77 -8.48
C GLY A 265 -4.95 13.86 -8.79
N LYS A 266 -5.05 14.37 -10.03
CA LYS A 266 -6.07 15.35 -10.42
C LYS A 266 -7.47 14.76 -10.64
N ILE A 267 -7.63 13.44 -10.55
CA ILE A 267 -8.92 12.78 -10.79
C ILE A 267 -9.91 13.07 -9.66
N ASN A 268 -9.52 12.86 -8.40
CA ASN A 268 -10.33 13.14 -7.23
C ASN A 268 -9.45 13.25 -5.95
N PRO A 269 -9.98 13.74 -4.81
CA PRO A 269 -9.20 13.91 -3.58
C PRO A 269 -8.60 12.61 -3.01
N SER A 270 -9.22 11.46 -3.29
CA SER A 270 -8.73 10.15 -2.85
C SER A 270 -7.50 9.72 -3.63
N GLU A 271 -7.51 9.88 -4.96
CA GLU A 271 -6.32 9.63 -5.80
C GLU A 271 -5.19 10.60 -5.44
N ASP A 272 -5.50 11.89 -5.24
CA ASP A 272 -4.51 12.88 -4.80
C ASP A 272 -3.87 12.46 -3.47
N PHE A 273 -4.65 11.91 -2.54
CA PHE A 273 -4.15 11.43 -1.26
C PHE A 273 -3.23 10.22 -1.43
N ALA A 274 -3.67 9.20 -2.16
CA ALA A 274 -2.89 7.98 -2.40
C ALA A 274 -1.57 8.29 -3.11
N GLU A 275 -1.62 9.14 -4.15
CA GLU A 275 -0.43 9.63 -4.85
C GLU A 275 0.48 10.47 -3.95
N SER A 276 -0.08 11.25 -3.02
CA SER A 276 0.73 12.00 -2.06
C SER A 276 1.41 11.10 -1.01
N VAL A 277 0.79 9.98 -0.63
CA VAL A 277 1.43 8.95 0.22
C VAL A 277 2.63 8.34 -0.51
N VAL A 278 2.48 8.01 -1.79
CA VAL A 278 3.56 7.55 -2.67
C VAL A 278 4.67 8.61 -2.77
N ALA A 279 4.31 9.87 -3.04
CA ALA A 279 5.25 10.98 -3.11
C ALA A 279 6.03 11.15 -1.80
N TYR A 280 5.37 11.03 -0.65
CA TYR A 280 6.01 11.14 0.65
C TYR A 280 7.07 10.07 0.87
N ARG A 281 6.83 8.84 0.38
CA ARG A 281 7.76 7.73 0.58
C ARG A 281 8.92 7.74 -0.39
N PHE A 282 8.67 7.97 -1.69
CA PHE A 282 9.67 7.77 -2.73
C PHE A 282 10.24 9.08 -3.29
N THR A 283 9.51 10.20 -3.18
CA THR A 283 9.93 11.50 -3.71
C THR A 283 9.79 12.61 -2.67
N ALA A 284 10.04 12.27 -1.41
CA ALA A 284 9.86 13.12 -0.23
C ALA A 284 10.49 14.53 -0.37
N PRO A 285 11.74 14.68 -0.90
CA PRO A 285 12.33 15.98 -1.13
C PRO A 285 11.54 16.85 -2.12
N ARG A 286 11.02 16.25 -3.20
CA ARG A 286 10.18 16.94 -4.21
C ARG A 286 8.86 17.37 -3.59
N LEU A 287 8.19 16.48 -2.86
CA LEU A 287 6.95 16.79 -2.15
C LEU A 287 7.14 17.93 -1.14
N LYS A 288 8.21 17.89 -0.34
CA LYS A 288 8.52 18.93 0.65
C LYS A 288 8.80 20.29 0.01
N LYS A 289 9.45 20.32 -1.15
CA LYS A 289 9.76 21.54 -1.90
C LYS A 289 8.52 22.16 -2.54
N LEU A 290 7.69 21.35 -3.21
CA LEU A 290 6.57 21.83 -4.01
C LEU A 290 5.27 21.98 -3.21
N HIS A 291 5.04 21.07 -2.25
CA HIS A 291 3.82 21.04 -1.43
C HIS A 291 4.15 20.85 0.06
N PRO A 292 4.88 21.80 0.69
CA PRO A 292 5.36 21.65 2.07
C PRO A 292 4.22 21.40 3.08
N GLN A 293 3.04 21.96 2.85
CA GLN A 293 1.89 21.73 3.74
C GLN A 293 1.31 20.32 3.62
N LYS A 294 1.29 19.72 2.42
CA LYS A 294 0.92 18.30 2.23
C LYS A 294 1.96 17.38 2.88
N TYR A 295 3.25 17.71 2.72
CA TYR A 295 4.34 16.98 3.37
C TYR A 295 4.15 16.94 4.89
N GLU A 296 3.94 18.08 5.54
CA GLU A 296 3.75 18.14 7.00
C GLU A 296 2.47 17.42 7.45
N PHE A 297 1.39 17.51 6.66
CA PHE A 297 0.17 16.76 6.92
C PHE A 297 0.44 15.24 6.95
N LEU A 298 1.09 14.70 5.91
CA LEU A 298 1.36 13.27 5.82
C LEU A 298 2.36 12.82 6.88
N LYS A 299 3.41 13.60 7.13
CA LYS A 299 4.38 13.37 8.21
C LYS A 299 3.65 13.12 9.53
N LYS A 300 2.69 13.97 9.87
CA LYS A 300 1.98 13.90 11.16
C LYS A 300 0.87 12.84 11.18
N GLN A 301 0.03 12.81 10.14
CA GLN A 301 -1.22 12.02 10.15
C GLN A 301 -1.04 10.59 9.66
N VAL A 302 0.00 10.35 8.86
CA VAL A 302 0.22 9.06 8.19
C VAL A 302 1.50 8.41 8.70
N PHE A 303 2.63 9.12 8.68
CA PHE A 303 3.95 8.52 8.90
C PHE A 303 4.50 8.68 10.34
N ALA A 304 3.69 9.13 11.31
CA ALA A 304 4.08 9.30 12.71
C ALA A 304 5.43 10.01 12.92
N SER A 305 5.65 11.10 12.16
CA SER A 305 6.86 11.92 12.14
C SER A 305 8.11 11.29 11.52
N GLN A 306 8.04 10.06 11.02
CA GLN A 306 9.13 9.42 10.26
C GLN A 306 9.36 10.17 8.94
N GLU A 307 10.60 10.56 8.66
CA GLU A 307 11.00 11.23 7.42
C GLU A 307 11.83 10.32 6.51
N TYR A 308 11.82 10.63 5.21
CA TYR A 308 12.47 9.87 4.13
C TYR A 308 13.31 10.78 3.22
N LEU A 309 14.03 11.76 3.79
CA LEU A 309 14.86 12.69 3.01
C LEU A 309 16.30 12.18 2.81
N SER A 310 16.77 11.28 3.68
CA SER A 310 18.10 10.68 3.60
C SER A 310 18.17 9.32 4.31
N GLN A 311 19.26 8.58 4.08
CA GLN A 311 19.48 7.27 4.70
C GLN A 311 19.61 7.32 6.23
N ASP A 312 20.10 8.43 6.79
CA ASP A 312 20.28 8.58 8.23
C ASP A 312 18.95 8.73 8.98
N GLN A 313 17.88 9.06 8.27
CA GLN A 313 16.56 9.24 8.85
C GLN A 313 15.80 7.91 8.99
N CYS A 314 16.26 6.85 8.33
CA CYS A 314 15.59 5.54 8.29
C CYS A 314 15.52 4.81 9.64
N SER A 315 16.30 5.26 10.62
CA SER A 315 16.54 4.56 11.90
C SER A 315 15.91 5.25 13.11
N SER A 316 14.95 6.14 12.91
CA SER A 316 14.32 6.92 14.00
C SER A 316 12.86 6.54 14.26
N SER A 317 12.53 5.26 14.14
CA SER A 317 11.31 4.69 14.72
C SER A 317 11.70 3.68 15.81
N PRO A 318 11.10 3.76 17.01
CA PRO A 318 11.45 2.94 18.19
C PRO A 318 11.28 1.43 18.00
#